data_AF-A0A527XL28-F1
#
_entry.id   AF-A0A527XL28-F1
#
_cell.length_a   1.000
_cell.length_b   1.000
_cell.length_c   1.000
_cell.angle_alpha   90.00
_cell.angle_beta   90.00
_cell.angle_gamma   90.00
#
_symmetry.space_group_name_H-M   'P 1'
#
loop_
_entity.id
_entity.type
_entity.pdbx_description
1 polymer ?
#
loop_
_entity_poly.entity_id
_entity_poly.type
_entity_poly.pdbx_seq_one_letter_code
_entity_poly.pdbx_strand_id
1 'polypeptide(L)'
;LLHDETRQGWQEWFSKAGVEGRDVGSGPVFADFNILATAVIAGHGVALCPVEVFREELRRGDLVVLSDISTDDDKGYFLTMSAQPSSAEA
;
A
#
# COMPACT_ATOMS: atom_id res chain seq x y z
N LEU A 1 12.48 -0.86 -6.60
CA LEU A 1 11.05 -0.88 -6.18
C LEU A 1 10.94 -1.79 -4.98
N LEU A 2 10.16 -1.42 -3.98
CA LEU A 2 9.86 -2.25 -2.81
C LEU A 2 8.49 -2.90 -3.05
N HIS A 3 8.36 -4.20 -2.79
CA HIS A 3 7.17 -4.98 -3.13
C HIS A 3 6.41 -5.44 -1.88
N ASP A 4 5.09 -5.28 -1.87
CA ASP A 4 4.20 -5.66 -0.77
C ASP A 4 3.56 -7.02 -1.05
N GLU A 5 3.93 -8.05 -0.26
CA GLU A 5 3.60 -9.48 -0.37
C GLU A 5 3.97 -10.17 -1.69
N THR A 6 3.72 -9.52 -2.82
CA THR A 6 3.93 -9.99 -4.18
C THR A 6 4.42 -8.86 -5.07
N ARG A 7 4.80 -9.18 -6.32
CA ARG A 7 5.16 -8.16 -7.32
C ARG A 7 3.97 -7.61 -8.10
N GLN A 8 2.76 -8.07 -7.80
CA GLN A 8 1.57 -7.80 -8.61
C GLN A 8 1.18 -6.32 -8.63
N GLY A 9 1.24 -5.62 -7.49
CA GLY A 9 0.90 -4.20 -7.43
C GLY A 9 1.74 -3.34 -8.40
N TRP A 10 3.05 -3.58 -8.46
CA TRP A 10 3.91 -2.90 -9.43
C TRP A 10 3.62 -3.32 -10.88
N GLN A 11 3.25 -4.57 -11.13
CA GLN A 11 2.85 -5.00 -12.48
C GLN A 11 1.58 -4.29 -12.94
N GLU A 12 0.59 -4.16 -12.06
CA GLU A 12 -0.63 -3.40 -12.33
C GLU A 12 -0.33 -1.92 -12.57
N TRP A 13 0.50 -1.31 -11.71
CA TRP A 13 0.89 0.09 -11.86
C TRP A 13 1.59 0.33 -13.20
N PHE A 14 2.51 -0.56 -13.61
CA PHE A 14 3.21 -0.47 -14.90
C PHE A 14 2.26 -0.56 -16.09
N SER A 15 1.23 -1.42 -16.00
CA SER A 15 0.18 -1.50 -17.02
C SER A 15 -0.65 -0.23 -17.08
N LYS A 16 -1.12 0.28 -15.94
CA LYS A 16 -1.84 1.57 -15.87
C LYS A 16 -1.01 2.76 -16.37
N ALA A 17 0.30 2.73 -16.15
CA ALA A 17 1.25 3.73 -16.64
C ALA A 17 1.62 3.58 -18.13
N GLY A 18 1.11 2.56 -18.83
CA GLY A 18 1.38 2.34 -20.26
C GLY A 18 2.81 1.86 -20.56
N VAL A 19 3.50 1.31 -19.56
CA VAL A 19 4.89 0.81 -19.67
C VAL A 19 4.96 -0.72 -19.54
N GLU A 20 3.97 -1.39 -20.13
CA GLU A 20 3.84 -2.85 -20.13
C GLU A 20 5.07 -3.58 -20.68
N GLY A 21 5.27 -4.83 -20.24
CA GLY A 21 6.37 -5.69 -20.68
C GLY A 21 7.74 -5.32 -20.12
N ARG A 22 7.84 -4.30 -19.26
CA ARG A 22 9.04 -4.01 -18.49
C ARG A 22 9.12 -4.91 -17.27
N ASP A 23 10.35 -5.28 -16.92
CA ASP A 23 10.61 -5.93 -15.65
C ASP A 23 10.32 -4.95 -14.50
N VAL A 24 9.40 -5.32 -13.61
CA VAL A 24 9.11 -4.60 -12.36
C VAL A 24 10.24 -4.69 -11.34
N GLY A 25 11.30 -5.41 -11.67
CA GLY A 25 12.55 -5.46 -10.95
C GLY A 25 12.61 -6.55 -9.90
N SER A 26 13.85 -6.83 -9.47
CA SER A 26 14.20 -7.85 -8.48
C SER A 26 14.29 -7.29 -7.05
N GLY A 27 13.58 -6.20 -6.77
CA GLY A 27 13.56 -5.59 -5.45
C GLY A 27 13.05 -6.53 -4.35
N PRO A 28 13.28 -6.20 -3.08
CA PRO A 28 12.84 -7.00 -1.95
C PRO A 28 11.31 -7.08 -1.89
N VAL A 29 10.83 -8.28 -1.55
CA VAL A 29 9.42 -8.54 -1.27
C VAL A 29 9.26 -8.64 0.24
N PHE A 30 8.45 -7.75 0.81
CA PHE A 30 8.16 -7.71 2.24
C PHE A 30 6.86 -8.47 2.49
N ALA A 31 6.88 -9.39 3.44
CA ALA A 31 5.69 -10.13 3.85
C ALA A 31 4.84 -9.37 4.89
N ASP A 32 5.37 -8.28 5.46
CA ASP A 32 4.70 -7.45 6.44
C ASP A 32 4.81 -5.98 6.00
N PHE A 33 3.64 -5.34 5.89
CA PHE A 33 3.53 -3.97 5.44
C PHE A 33 4.26 -2.96 6.36
N ASN A 34 4.31 -3.19 7.68
CA ASN A 34 5.00 -2.28 8.60
C ASN A 34 6.52 -2.27 8.36
N ILE A 35 7.07 -3.41 7.92
CA ILE A 35 8.49 -3.50 7.56
C ILE A 35 8.75 -2.74 6.25
N LEU A 36 7.88 -2.89 5.25
CA LEU A 36 7.93 -2.11 4.01
C LEU A 36 7.80 -0.61 4.29
N ALA A 37 6.87 -0.21 5.15
CA ALA A 37 6.66 1.17 5.56
C ALA A 37 7.93 1.77 6.20
N THR A 38 8.56 1.02 7.11
CA THR A 38 9.81 1.44 7.73
C THR A 38 10.92 1.60 6.68
N ALA A 39 11.02 0.66 5.72
CA ALA A 39 12.03 0.70 4.68
C ALA A 39 11.86 1.91 3.74
N VAL A 40 10.62 2.24 3.34
CA VAL A 40 10.36 3.39 2.47
C VAL A 40 10.61 4.72 3.19
N ILE A 41 10.18 4.85 4.45
CA ILE A 41 10.46 6.05 5.28
C ILE A 41 11.96 6.25 5.47
N ALA A 42 12.71 5.16 5.64
CA ALA A 42 14.17 5.19 5.75
C ALA A 42 14.89 5.42 4.40
N GLY A 43 14.17 5.62 3.29
CA GLY A 43 14.74 5.97 2.00
C GLY A 43 15.34 4.80 1.20
N HIS A 44 14.96 3.55 1.49
CA HIS A 44 15.50 2.38 0.79
C HIS A 44 14.94 2.18 -0.63
N GLY A 45 13.97 2.99 -1.04
CA GLY A 45 13.43 2.95 -2.40
C GLY A 45 12.04 3.57 -2.50
N VAL A 46 11.30 3.12 -3.52
CA VAL A 46 9.93 3.54 -3.81
C VAL A 46 9.00 2.35 -3.61
N ALA A 47 7.88 2.57 -2.93
CA ALA A 47 6.84 1.58 -2.67
C ALA A 47 5.47 2.08 -3.15
N LEU A 48 4.59 1.16 -3.50
CA LEU A 48 3.16 1.45 -3.64
C LEU A 48 2.53 1.30 -2.26
N CYS A 49 1.86 2.35 -1.79
CA CYS A 49 1.34 2.44 -0.43
C CYS A 49 0.00 3.19 -0.41
N PRO A 50 -0.92 2.85 0.51
CA PRO A 50 -2.08 3.69 0.79
C PRO A 50 -1.63 5.03 1.37
N VAL A 51 -1.94 6.13 0.66
CA VAL A 51 -1.57 7.50 1.04
C VAL A 51 -2.04 7.86 2.46
N GLU A 52 -3.23 7.37 2.83
CA GLU A 52 -3.85 7.67 4.11
C GLU A 52 -3.02 7.18 5.32
N VAL A 53 -2.25 6.10 5.14
CA VAL A 53 -1.38 5.54 6.21
C VAL A 53 -0.13 6.39 6.43
N PHE A 54 0.35 7.12 5.41
CA PHE A 54 1.58 7.92 5.45
C PHE A 54 1.31 9.43 5.51
N ARG A 55 0.13 9.84 5.95
CA ARG A 55 -0.29 11.24 5.92
C ARG A 55 0.68 12.16 6.67
N GLU A 56 1.23 11.70 7.79
CA GLU A 56 2.13 12.53 8.61
C GLU A 56 3.52 12.66 7.97
N GLU A 57 4.07 11.58 7.45
CA GLU A 57 5.35 11.56 6.73
C GLU A 57 5.28 12.44 5.46
N LEU A 58 4.16 12.37 4.73
CA LEU A 58 3.90 13.25 3.59
C LEU A 58 3.77 14.71 4.02
N ARG A 59 3.04 14.99 5.11
CA ARG A 59 2.87 16.35 5.65
C ARG A 59 4.20 16.95 6.11
N ARG A 60 5.07 16.14 6.69
CA ARG A 60 6.41 16.53 7.14
C ARG A 60 7.42 16.64 6.01
N GLY A 61 7.12 16.06 4.85
CA GLY A 61 8.03 15.99 3.71
C GLY A 61 9.10 14.90 3.83
N ASP A 62 8.95 13.97 4.77
CA ASP A 62 9.79 12.78 4.87
C ASP A 62 9.56 11.84 3.66
N LEU A 63 8.34 11.86 3.11
CA LEU A 63 7.95 11.18 1.88
C LEU A 63 7.30 12.16 0.90
N VAL A 64 7.31 11.79 -0.38
CA VAL A 64 6.59 12.50 -1.44
C VAL A 64 5.85 11.51 -2.34
N VAL A 65 4.70 11.90 -2.86
CA VAL A 65 3.97 11.13 -3.87
C VAL A 65 4.64 11.36 -5.22
N LEU A 66 5.06 10.29 -5.88
CA LEU A 66 5.81 10.36 -7.15
C LEU A 66 4.93 10.30 -8.41
N SER A 67 3.69 9.79 -8.28
CA SER A 67 2.76 9.64 -9.40
C SER A 67 1.32 9.75 -8.92
N ASP A 68 0.46 10.25 -9.80
CA ASP A 68 -0.99 10.31 -9.67
C ASP A 68 -1.69 8.99 -10.08
N ILE A 69 -0.94 8.01 -10.60
CA ILE A 69 -1.47 6.68 -10.94
C ILE A 69 -1.58 5.85 -9.67
N SER A 70 -2.80 5.40 -9.39
CA SER A 70 -3.13 4.51 -8.29
C SER A 70 -3.46 3.09 -8.77
N THR A 71 -3.25 2.13 -7.87
CA THR A 71 -3.66 0.71 -7.99
C THR A 71 -4.57 0.36 -6.83
N ASP A 72 -5.26 -0.79 -6.91
CA ASP A 72 -6.15 -1.24 -5.82
C ASP A 72 -7.27 -0.24 -5.47
N ASP A 73 -7.80 0.47 -6.47
CA ASP A 73 -8.83 1.51 -6.31
C ASP A 73 -10.18 0.96 -5.79
N ASP A 74 -10.34 -0.37 -5.79
CA ASP A 74 -11.50 -1.10 -5.32
C ASP A 74 -11.33 -1.68 -3.90
N LYS A 75 -10.17 -1.47 -3.26
CA LYS A 75 -9.89 -1.93 -1.90
C LYS A 75 -10.07 -0.83 -0.87
N GLY A 76 -10.38 -1.23 0.36
CA GLY A 76 -10.57 -0.31 1.47
C GLY A 76 -10.45 -0.98 2.83
N TYR A 77 -10.23 -0.15 3.86
CA TYR A 77 -10.23 -0.59 5.25
C TYR A 77 -11.66 -0.49 5.82
N PHE A 78 -12.17 -1.61 6.35
CA PHE A 78 -13.52 -1.69 6.91
C PHE A 78 -13.48 -2.08 8.38
N LEU A 79 -14.25 -1.35 9.20
CA LEU A 79 -14.53 -1.76 10.57
C LEU A 79 -15.76 -2.67 10.57
N THR A 80 -15.58 -3.91 11.03
CA THR A 80 -16.70 -4.85 11.22
C THR A 80 -16.94 -5.04 12.71
N MET A 81 -18.20 -5.11 13.11
CA MET A 81 -18.61 -5.39 14.49
C MET A 81 -19.75 -6.39 14.47
N SER A 82 -19.63 -7.45 15.26
CA SER A 82 -20.73 -8.38 15.49
C SER A 82 -21.69 -7.79 16.52
N ALA A 83 -22.91 -7.46 16.11
CA ALA A 83 -23.96 -7.11 17.04
C ALA A 83 -24.41 -8.38 17.79
N GLN A 84 -24.09 -8.48 19.08
CA GLN A 84 -24.70 -9.49 19.93
C GLN A 84 -26.16 -9.05 20.19
N PRO A 85 -27.17 -9.89 19.92
CA PRO A 85 -28.53 -9.58 20.33
C PRO A 85 -28.56 -9.50 21.86
N SER A 86 -29.05 -8.37 22.39
CA SER A 86 -29.34 -8.23 23.81
C SER A 86 -30.37 -9.28 24.19
N SER A 87 -29.97 -10.24 25.03
CA SER A 87 -30.91 -11.16 25.67
C SER A 87 -31.67 -10.37 26.72
N ALA A 88 -32.80 -9.78 26.33
CA ALA A 88 -33.81 -9.37 27.27
C ALA A 88 -34.50 -10.64 27.76
N GLU A 89 -34.02 -11.20 28.88
CA GLU A 89 -34.74 -12.23 29.63
C GLU A 89 -36.06 -11.65 30.17
N ALA A 90 -37.16 -12.35 29.95
CA ALA A 90 -38.48 -12.14 30.53
C ALA A 90 -38.94 -13.43 31.21
#